data_AF-A0A7S0PHC5-F1
#
_entry.id   AF-A0A7S0PHC5-F1
#
_cell.length_a   1.000
_cell.length_b   1.000
_cell.length_c   1.000
_cell.angle_alpha   90.00
_cell.angle_beta   90.00
_cell.angle_gamma   90.00
#
_symmetry.space_group_name_H-M   'P 1'
#
loop_
_entity.id
_entity.type
_entity.pdbx_description
1 polymer ?
#
loop_
_entity_poly.entity_id
_entity_poly.type
_entity_poly.pdbx_seq_one_letter_code
_entity_poly.pdbx_strand_id
1 'polypeptide(L)'
;VAKANIWVQEIDVHLLSESTVELELYTLKGSHRRRHRRPKAWTHVSNISVEGKGRGQKSIIPVGSFDAVGINGGSTQAFFVNVISNSRDMATLKYGSTYDVYTENAEVSVLVGLGKLYQFSNSYNNQVWNGSLRYTVTEDKIVDSIESSFSEYVSIKIYHKVPIMIAFAMFLW
;
A
#
# COMPACT_ATOMS: atom_id res chain seq x y z
N VAL A 1 1.42 -6.90 5.98
CA VAL A 1 2.16 -7.16 7.24
C VAL A 1 3.61 -6.86 6.97
N ALA A 2 4.24 -6.01 7.76
CA ALA A 2 5.67 -5.78 7.64
C ALA A 2 6.43 -6.81 8.48
N LYS A 3 7.48 -7.40 7.91
CA LYS A 3 8.43 -8.33 8.56
C LYS A 3 9.68 -7.59 9.06
N ALA A 4 9.93 -6.40 8.52
CA ALA A 4 10.95 -5.45 8.97
C ALA A 4 10.32 -4.05 9.14
N ASN A 5 11.02 -3.10 9.77
CA ASN A 5 10.56 -1.72 9.76
C ASN A 5 10.67 -1.14 8.36
N ILE A 6 9.59 -0.59 7.85
CA ILE A 6 9.53 -0.02 6.51
C ILE A 6 8.86 1.35 6.50
N TRP A 7 9.18 2.12 5.47
CA TRP A 7 8.46 3.35 5.11
C TRP A 7 7.89 3.20 3.73
N VAL A 8 6.57 3.13 3.62
CA VAL A 8 5.85 3.06 2.34
C VAL A 8 5.84 4.46 1.73
N GLN A 9 6.42 4.59 0.54
CA GLN A 9 6.61 5.87 -0.15
C GLN A 9 5.69 6.03 -1.35
N GLU A 10 5.35 4.92 -2.03
CA GLU A 10 4.53 4.96 -3.23
C GLU A 10 3.63 3.72 -3.31
N ILE A 11 2.41 3.92 -3.81
CA ILE A 11 1.39 2.89 -4.00
C ILE A 11 0.79 3.12 -5.38
N ASP A 12 1.18 2.32 -6.37
CA ASP A 12 0.56 2.36 -7.70
C ASP A 12 -0.76 1.59 -7.70
N VAL A 13 -1.61 1.87 -8.68
CA VAL A 13 -2.89 1.18 -8.86
C VAL A 13 -3.10 0.81 -10.33
N HIS A 14 -4.05 -0.07 -10.59
CA HIS A 14 -4.58 -0.27 -11.93
C HIS A 14 -5.98 0.33 -11.99
N LEU A 15 -6.16 1.30 -12.89
CA LEU A 15 -7.44 1.95 -13.12
C LEU A 15 -8.04 1.47 -14.44
N LEU A 16 -9.33 1.23 -14.46
CA LEU A 16 -10.07 0.86 -15.67
C LEU A 16 -10.32 2.07 -16.58
N SER A 17 -10.33 3.27 -16.01
CA SER A 17 -10.47 4.52 -16.75
C SER A 17 -9.18 4.85 -17.53
N GLU A 18 -9.35 5.53 -18.66
CA GLU A 18 -8.27 6.17 -19.44
C GLU A 18 -8.21 7.70 -19.20
N SER A 19 -9.05 8.21 -18.31
CA SER A 19 -9.06 9.63 -17.93
C SER A 19 -8.33 9.88 -16.61
N THR A 20 -8.04 11.15 -16.34
CA THR A 20 -7.59 11.57 -15.01
C THR A 20 -8.71 11.42 -14.00
N VAL A 21 -8.42 10.81 -12.87
CA VAL A 21 -9.33 10.62 -11.74
C VAL A 21 -8.70 11.07 -10.43
N GLU A 22 -9.53 11.45 -9.48
CA GLU A 22 -9.10 11.77 -8.11
C GLU A 22 -9.19 10.52 -7.23
N LEU A 23 -8.10 10.21 -6.54
CA LEU A 23 -8.00 9.16 -5.54
C LEU A 23 -7.97 9.75 -4.14
N GLU A 24 -8.63 9.10 -3.20
CA GLU A 24 -8.39 9.30 -1.77
C GLU A 24 -7.56 8.14 -1.23
N LEU A 25 -6.50 8.46 -0.50
CA LEU A 25 -5.69 7.50 0.23
C LEU A 25 -5.95 7.65 1.73
N TYR A 26 -6.28 6.53 2.38
CA TYR A 26 -6.41 6.43 3.83
C TYR A 26 -5.54 5.31 4.37
N THR A 27 -5.21 5.41 5.64
CA THR A 27 -4.43 4.39 6.34
C THR A 27 -4.98 4.09 7.73
N LEU A 28 -4.72 2.89 8.23
CA LEU A 28 -5.19 2.40 9.51
C LEU A 28 -4.13 1.47 10.13
N LYS A 29 -3.65 1.83 11.32
CA LYS A 29 -2.76 0.96 12.11
C LYS A 29 -3.49 -0.32 12.50
N GLY A 30 -2.89 -1.47 12.22
CA GLY A 30 -3.47 -2.81 12.41
C GLY A 30 -4.38 -3.25 11.26
N SER A 31 -5.10 -4.35 11.45
CA SER A 31 -6.04 -4.89 10.46
C SER A 31 -7.33 -4.06 10.35
N HIS A 32 -7.94 -4.01 9.15
CA HIS A 32 -9.27 -3.42 8.92
C HIS A 32 -10.43 -4.25 9.51
N ARG A 33 -10.15 -5.42 10.09
CA ARG A 33 -11.15 -6.29 10.73
C ARG A 33 -11.99 -5.50 11.73
N ARG A 34 -13.32 -5.59 11.59
CA ARG A 34 -14.34 -4.84 12.38
C ARG A 34 -14.28 -3.30 12.28
N ARG A 35 -13.35 -2.71 11.53
CA ARG A 35 -13.17 -1.25 11.33
C ARG A 35 -13.39 -0.77 9.89
N HIS A 36 -13.52 -1.69 8.94
CA HIS A 36 -13.73 -1.43 7.51
C HIS A 36 -15.04 -0.69 7.12
N ARG A 37 -15.96 -0.45 8.07
CA ARG A 37 -17.18 0.36 7.88
C ARG A 37 -17.20 1.64 8.73
N ARG A 38 -16.08 1.97 9.39
CA ARG A 38 -15.98 3.08 10.34
C ARG A 38 -15.03 4.14 9.79
N PRO A 39 -15.49 5.08 8.94
CA PRO A 39 -14.61 6.08 8.33
C PRO A 39 -13.75 6.82 9.36
N LYS A 40 -14.32 7.18 10.52
CA LYS A 40 -13.60 7.85 11.62
C LYS A 40 -12.46 7.05 12.25
N ALA A 41 -12.36 5.74 11.97
CA ALA A 41 -11.24 4.93 12.44
C ALA A 41 -10.00 5.07 11.54
N TRP A 42 -10.18 5.56 10.30
CA TRP A 42 -9.13 5.69 9.30
C TRP A 42 -8.56 7.11 9.33
N THR A 43 -7.26 7.20 9.12
CA THR A 43 -6.56 8.48 8.94
C THR A 43 -6.50 8.77 7.45
N HIS A 44 -7.05 9.91 7.03
CA HIS A 44 -6.85 10.43 5.67
C HIS A 44 -5.37 10.77 5.49
N VAL A 45 -4.81 10.35 4.37
CA VAL A 45 -3.40 10.55 4.04
C VAL A 45 -3.26 11.63 2.97
N SER A 46 -3.98 11.50 1.85
CA SER A 46 -3.89 12.46 0.74
C SER A 46 -5.05 12.30 -0.25
N ASN A 47 -5.29 13.36 -1.04
CA ASN A 47 -6.05 13.32 -2.27
C ASN A 47 -5.08 13.44 -3.45
N ILE A 48 -5.24 12.60 -4.47
CA ILE A 48 -4.24 12.38 -5.51
C ILE A 48 -4.91 12.35 -6.88
N SER A 49 -4.52 13.28 -7.75
CA SER A 49 -4.87 13.23 -9.18
C SER A 49 -3.98 12.21 -9.90
N VAL A 50 -4.60 11.21 -10.54
CA VAL A 50 -3.89 10.14 -11.26
C VAL A 50 -4.49 9.96 -12.64
N GLU A 51 -3.62 9.92 -13.66
CA GLU A 51 -4.03 9.56 -15.01
C GLU A 51 -4.27 8.05 -15.09
N GLY A 52 -5.52 7.65 -15.31
CA GLY A 52 -5.87 6.27 -15.62
C GLY A 52 -5.27 5.85 -16.95
N LYS A 53 -4.76 4.62 -17.02
CA LYS A 53 -4.15 4.06 -18.25
C LYS A 53 -4.98 2.96 -18.91
N GLY A 54 -6.19 2.74 -18.41
CA GLY A 54 -7.07 1.69 -18.90
C GLY A 54 -6.66 0.29 -18.45
N ARG A 55 -7.45 -0.68 -18.90
CA ARG A 55 -7.37 -2.06 -18.43
C ARG A 55 -6.00 -2.68 -18.70
N GLY A 56 -5.43 -3.31 -17.67
CA GLY A 56 -4.16 -4.03 -17.75
C GLY A 56 -2.92 -3.13 -17.76
N GLN A 57 -3.09 -1.80 -17.73
CA GLN A 57 -1.98 -0.86 -17.66
C GLN A 57 -1.89 -0.25 -16.27
N LYS A 58 -0.66 -0.17 -15.75
CA LYS A 58 -0.39 0.40 -14.44
C LYS A 58 -0.58 1.92 -14.48
N SER A 59 -1.38 2.45 -13.56
CA SER A 59 -1.56 3.88 -13.34
C SER A 59 -0.64 4.30 -12.19
N ILE A 60 0.35 5.15 -12.51
CA ILE A 60 1.40 5.54 -11.57
C ILE A 60 0.89 6.68 -10.70
N ILE A 61 0.96 6.50 -9.38
CA ILE A 61 0.76 7.61 -8.45
C ILE A 61 2.05 8.44 -8.42
N PRO A 62 2.00 9.77 -8.66
CA PRO A 62 3.20 10.60 -8.64
C PRO A 62 3.99 10.50 -7.33
N VAL A 63 5.32 10.52 -7.43
CA VAL A 63 6.20 10.52 -6.26
C VAL A 63 5.91 11.78 -5.42
N GLY A 64 5.81 11.61 -4.10
CA GLY A 64 5.52 12.72 -3.19
C GLY A 64 4.04 13.12 -3.13
N SER A 65 3.14 12.34 -3.75
CA SER A 65 1.69 12.55 -3.58
C SER A 65 1.18 12.32 -2.16
N PHE A 66 1.98 11.71 -1.28
CA PHE A 66 1.69 11.58 0.15
C PHE A 66 2.98 11.45 0.98
N ASP A 67 2.89 11.81 2.26
CA ASP A 67 3.96 11.57 3.23
C ASP A 67 4.15 10.08 3.49
N ALA A 68 5.41 9.64 3.59
CA ALA A 68 5.71 8.22 3.77
C ALA A 68 5.05 7.64 5.02
N VAL A 69 4.45 6.46 4.90
CA VAL A 69 3.77 5.77 6.00
C VAL A 69 4.71 4.74 6.63
N GLY A 70 5.16 5.02 7.85
CA GLY A 70 5.99 4.12 8.64
C GLY A 70 5.21 2.92 9.19
N ILE A 71 5.77 1.73 9.06
CA ILE A 71 5.20 0.46 9.54
C ILE A 71 6.30 -0.32 10.27
N ASN A 72 6.09 -0.61 11.54
CA ASN A 72 7.04 -1.39 12.33
C ASN A 72 7.03 -2.87 11.91
N GLY A 73 8.19 -3.52 12.02
CA GLY A 73 8.32 -4.97 11.86
C GLY A 73 7.33 -5.72 12.77
N GLY A 74 6.79 -6.82 12.26
CA GLY A 74 5.74 -7.61 12.91
C GLY A 74 4.35 -6.95 12.91
N SER A 75 4.22 -5.69 12.47
CA SER A 75 2.94 -4.98 12.50
C SER A 75 2.15 -5.10 11.20
N THR A 76 0.83 -4.98 11.32
CA THR A 76 -0.07 -4.84 10.17
C THR A 76 -0.41 -3.38 9.96
N GLN A 77 -0.39 -2.92 8.71
CA GLN A 77 -0.96 -1.65 8.27
C GLN A 77 -2.02 -1.94 7.22
N ALA A 78 -3.19 -1.31 7.33
CA ALA A 78 -4.20 -1.35 6.30
C ALA A 78 -4.22 -0.03 5.52
N PHE A 79 -4.32 -0.13 4.20
CA PHE A 79 -4.51 1.00 3.30
C PHE A 79 -5.88 0.90 2.64
N PHE A 80 -6.49 2.05 2.37
CA PHE A 80 -7.70 2.14 1.59
C PHE A 80 -7.48 3.21 0.51
N VAL A 81 -7.51 2.77 -0.75
CA VAL A 81 -7.39 3.63 -1.92
C VAL A 81 -8.72 3.60 -2.65
N ASN A 82 -9.28 4.77 -2.95
CA ASN A 82 -10.57 4.85 -3.59
C ASN A 82 -10.62 5.96 -4.64
N VAL A 83 -11.23 5.66 -5.79
CA VAL A 83 -11.57 6.66 -6.81
C VAL A 83 -12.83 7.42 -6.39
N ILE A 84 -12.75 8.75 -6.29
CA ILE A 84 -13.86 9.60 -5.81
C ILE A 84 -15.05 9.55 -6.77
N SER A 85 -14.79 9.68 -8.07
CA SER A 85 -15.82 9.72 -9.11
C SER A 85 -16.58 8.40 -9.24
N ASN A 86 -15.86 7.27 -9.21
CA ASN A 86 -16.44 5.94 -9.35
C ASN A 86 -15.50 4.86 -8.79
N SER A 87 -15.80 4.32 -7.60
CA SER A 87 -15.00 3.26 -6.98
C SER A 87 -14.82 2.01 -7.84
N ARG A 88 -15.69 1.78 -8.84
CA ARG A 88 -15.58 0.64 -9.75
C ARG A 88 -14.45 0.78 -10.78
N ASP A 89 -13.87 1.98 -10.90
CA ASP A 89 -12.70 2.20 -11.77
C ASP A 89 -11.43 1.58 -11.17
N MET A 90 -11.43 1.24 -9.87
CA MET A 90 -10.33 0.51 -9.24
C MET A 90 -10.37 -0.97 -9.68
N ALA A 91 -9.33 -1.42 -10.39
CA ALA A 91 -9.21 -2.82 -10.75
C ALA A 91 -8.73 -3.65 -9.53
N THR A 92 -9.47 -4.70 -9.20
CA THR A 92 -9.13 -5.67 -8.15
C THR A 92 -9.17 -7.09 -8.69
N LEU A 93 -8.58 -8.03 -7.95
CA LEU A 93 -8.62 -9.45 -8.26
C LEU A 93 -9.30 -10.22 -7.13
N LYS A 94 -10.09 -11.24 -7.48
CA LYS A 94 -10.60 -12.19 -6.49
C LYS A 94 -9.55 -13.26 -6.21
N TYR A 95 -9.22 -13.47 -4.94
CA TYR A 95 -8.25 -14.50 -4.53
C TYR A 95 -8.51 -14.94 -3.09
N GLY A 96 -8.38 -16.24 -2.84
CA GLY A 96 -8.37 -16.83 -1.49
C GLY A 96 -9.51 -16.35 -0.57
N SER A 97 -9.22 -16.35 0.73
CA SER A 97 -10.02 -15.75 1.77
C SER A 97 -9.41 -14.44 2.24
N THR A 98 -10.26 -13.50 2.67
CA THR A 98 -9.80 -12.25 3.30
C THR A 98 -8.86 -12.60 4.47
N TYR A 99 -7.74 -11.88 4.57
CA TYR A 99 -6.61 -12.09 5.48
C TYR A 99 -5.61 -13.19 5.10
N ASP A 100 -5.84 -13.97 4.05
CA ASP A 100 -4.81 -14.87 3.52
C ASP A 100 -3.63 -14.06 2.95
N VAL A 101 -2.43 -14.63 2.97
CA VAL A 101 -1.27 -14.06 2.27
C VAL A 101 -1.49 -14.25 0.77
N TYR A 102 -1.54 -13.15 0.03
CA TYR A 102 -1.60 -13.18 -1.44
C TYR A 102 -0.20 -13.29 -2.05
N THR A 103 0.71 -12.46 -1.59
CA THR A 103 2.12 -12.46 -2.01
C THR A 103 2.99 -11.92 -0.89
N GLU A 104 4.26 -12.29 -0.88
CA GLU A 104 5.21 -11.81 0.10
C GLU A 104 6.65 -11.88 -0.41
N ASN A 105 7.52 -11.11 0.25
CA ASN A 105 8.96 -11.21 0.15
C ASN A 105 9.57 -11.26 1.56
N ALA A 106 10.87 -10.96 1.68
CA ALA A 106 11.57 -10.98 2.95
C ALA A 106 11.10 -9.90 3.93
N GLU A 107 10.58 -8.75 3.45
CA GLU A 107 10.23 -7.61 4.31
C GLU A 107 8.74 -7.37 4.47
N VAL A 108 7.89 -7.85 3.54
CA VAL A 108 6.45 -7.57 3.54
C VAL A 108 5.65 -8.75 3.03
N SER A 109 4.51 -9.01 3.68
CA SER A 109 3.42 -9.82 3.13
C SER A 109 2.22 -8.94 2.79
N VAL A 110 1.70 -9.05 1.57
CA VAL A 110 0.44 -8.42 1.14
C VAL A 110 -0.69 -9.42 1.37
N LEU A 111 -1.70 -9.00 2.13
CA LEU A 111 -2.84 -9.83 2.46
C LEU A 111 -4.01 -9.57 1.51
N VAL A 112 -4.83 -10.59 1.30
CA VAL A 112 -6.16 -10.44 0.68
C VAL A 112 -7.01 -9.53 1.55
N GLY A 113 -7.59 -8.49 0.95
CA GLY A 113 -8.41 -7.50 1.62
C GLY A 113 -9.88 -7.53 1.21
N LEU A 114 -10.48 -6.35 1.23
CA LEU A 114 -11.87 -6.10 0.85
C LEU A 114 -11.92 -5.02 -0.22
N GLY A 115 -12.79 -5.19 -1.21
CA GLY A 115 -13.25 -4.10 -2.07
C GLY A 115 -14.29 -3.29 -1.33
N LYS A 116 -14.30 -1.98 -1.55
CA LYS A 116 -15.25 -1.05 -0.93
C LYS A 116 -15.80 -0.11 -1.99
N LEU A 117 -17.10 0.14 -1.93
CA LEU A 117 -17.66 1.32 -2.60
C LEU A 117 -17.36 2.57 -1.77
N TYR A 118 -17.47 3.73 -2.43
CA TYR A 118 -17.20 5.04 -1.87
C TYR A 118 -17.87 5.25 -0.50
N GLN A 119 -17.22 6.04 0.36
CA GLN A 119 -17.63 6.32 1.73
C GLN A 119 -17.82 5.07 2.60
N PHE A 120 -16.97 4.06 2.41
CA PHE A 120 -16.96 2.83 3.20
C PHE A 120 -18.30 2.06 3.16
N SER A 121 -19.02 2.16 2.04
CA SER A 121 -20.35 1.54 1.82
C SER A 121 -20.26 0.02 1.63
N ASN A 122 -20.79 -0.57 0.56
CA ASN A 122 -20.78 -2.02 0.36
C ASN A 122 -19.37 -2.62 0.44
N SER A 123 -19.28 -3.84 0.97
CA SER A 123 -18.03 -4.60 1.07
C SER A 123 -18.06 -5.78 0.11
N TYR A 124 -16.96 -5.98 -0.62
CA TYR A 124 -16.72 -7.15 -1.44
C TYR A 124 -15.57 -7.92 -0.82
N ASN A 125 -15.83 -9.14 -0.36
CA ASN A 125 -14.80 -9.96 0.26
C ASN A 125 -13.82 -10.51 -0.76
N ASN A 126 -12.65 -10.94 -0.25
CA ASN A 126 -11.64 -11.69 -0.98
C ASN A 126 -11.11 -10.93 -2.18
N GLN A 127 -10.86 -9.62 -1.98
CA GLN A 127 -10.34 -8.73 -3.02
C GLN A 127 -8.88 -8.42 -2.73
N VAL A 128 -8.05 -8.60 -3.74
CA VAL A 128 -6.64 -8.25 -3.73
C VAL A 128 -6.47 -6.91 -4.43
N TRP A 129 -5.69 -6.03 -3.82
CA TRP A 129 -5.23 -4.80 -4.45
C TRP A 129 -4.30 -5.13 -5.62
N ASN A 130 -4.55 -4.51 -6.77
CA ASN A 130 -3.75 -4.70 -7.97
C ASN A 130 -2.88 -3.46 -8.23
N GLY A 131 -1.59 -3.55 -7.88
CA GLY A 131 -0.68 -2.41 -7.97
C GLY A 131 0.76 -2.76 -7.62
N SER A 132 1.55 -1.73 -7.36
CA SER A 132 2.95 -1.86 -6.96
C SER A 132 3.24 -1.03 -5.72
N LEU A 133 3.97 -1.59 -4.77
CA LEU A 133 4.31 -0.94 -3.50
C LEU A 133 5.80 -0.60 -3.56
N ARG A 134 6.17 0.64 -3.29
CA ARG A 134 7.58 1.04 -3.11
C ARG A 134 7.78 1.53 -1.68
N TYR A 135 8.82 0.99 -1.05
CA TYR A 135 9.13 1.27 0.35
C TYR A 135 10.65 1.20 0.57
N THR A 136 11.10 1.82 1.66
CA THR A 136 12.46 1.67 2.17
C THR A 136 12.44 0.86 3.45
N VAL A 137 13.40 -0.05 3.62
CA VAL A 137 13.64 -0.77 4.86
C VAL A 137 14.50 0.08 5.77
N THR A 138 14.14 0.18 7.04
CA THR A 138 15.01 0.76 8.07
C THR A 138 15.51 -0.38 8.93
N GLU A 139 16.82 -0.54 9.02
CA GLU A 139 17.40 -1.46 9.97
C GLU A 139 17.05 -0.99 11.38
N ASP A 140 16.54 -1.89 12.22
CA ASP A 140 16.68 -1.72 13.65
C ASP A 140 18.19 -1.64 13.89
N LYS A 141 18.72 -0.43 14.12
CA LYS A 141 20.04 -0.33 14.73
C LYS A 141 19.93 -1.12 16.02
N ILE A 142 20.61 -2.26 16.11
CA ILE A 142 20.80 -2.98 17.37
C ILE A 142 21.60 -2.00 18.24
N VAL A 143 20.90 -1.19 19.04
CA VAL A 143 21.50 -0.32 20.07
C VAL A 143 21.75 -1.15 21.34
N ASP A 144 22.20 -2.39 21.18
CA ASP A 144 22.60 -3.25 22.32
C ASP A 144 24.10 -3.59 22.29
N SER A 145 24.87 -3.09 21.30
CA SER A 145 26.32 -3.34 21.22
C SER A 145 27.20 -2.11 21.05
N ILE A 146 26.65 -0.88 21.09
CA ILE A 146 27.42 0.36 20.79
C ILE A 146 27.64 1.26 22.02
N GLU A 147 27.08 0.95 23.21
CA GLU A 147 27.40 1.75 24.41
C GLU A 147 28.85 1.60 24.91
N SER A 148 29.68 0.71 24.34
CA SER A 148 31.09 0.60 24.76
C SER A 148 32.14 1.14 23.80
N SER A 149 31.77 1.68 22.62
CA SER A 149 32.81 2.19 21.72
C SER A 149 32.34 3.30 20.76
N PHE A 150 32.63 4.52 21.21
CA PHE A 150 33.00 5.69 20.41
C PHE A 150 31.93 6.53 19.73
N SER A 151 32.00 7.82 20.13
CA SER A 151 31.64 8.98 19.35
C SER A 151 32.29 8.93 17.96
N GLU A 152 31.48 8.90 16.91
CA GLU A 152 31.65 9.77 15.75
C GLU A 152 30.42 9.68 14.86
N TYR A 153 30.09 10.82 14.27
CA TYR A 153 29.01 10.98 13.31
C TYR A 153 29.06 9.90 12.21
N VAL A 154 28.00 9.12 12.07
CA VAL A 154 27.76 8.37 10.83
C VAL A 154 26.37 8.74 10.31
N SER A 155 26.34 9.73 9.41
CA SER A 155 25.20 9.99 8.54
C SER A 155 25.09 8.86 7.52
N ILE A 156 24.28 7.85 7.85
CA ILE A 156 23.99 6.73 6.95
C ILE A 156 22.80 7.14 6.06
N LYS A 157 23.08 7.58 4.83
CA LYS A 157 22.07 7.62 3.76
C LYS A 157 22.21 6.34 2.93
N ILE A 158 21.34 5.36 3.18
CA ILE A 158 21.24 4.17 2.36
C ILE A 158 20.04 4.34 1.42
N TYR A 159 20.32 4.51 0.13
CA TYR A 159 19.33 4.46 -0.93
C TYR A 159 19.30 3.05 -1.52
N HIS A 160 18.35 2.21 -1.11
CA HIS A 160 17.97 1.04 -1.89
C HIS A 160 16.75 1.41 -2.74
N LYS A 161 17.00 1.85 -3.98
CA LYS A 161 15.98 1.79 -5.03
C LYS A 161 15.86 0.32 -5.44
N VAL A 162 14.95 -0.42 -4.83
CA VAL A 162 14.49 -1.68 -5.40
C VAL A 162 13.33 -1.36 -6.33
N PRO A 163 13.51 -1.36 -7.67
CA PRO A 163 12.38 -1.27 -8.57
C PRO A 163 11.55 -2.56 -8.43
N ILE A 164 10.47 -2.48 -7.65
CA ILE A 164 9.45 -3.54 -7.64
C ILE A 164 8.60 -3.34 -8.90
N MET A 165 8.89 -4.13 -9.91
CA MET A 165 8.01 -4.35 -11.05
C MET A 165 7.40 -5.74 -10.89
N ILE A 166 6.20 -5.80 -10.32
CA ILE A 166 5.35 -6.99 -10.37
C ILE A 166 4.12 -6.58 -11.17
N ALA A 167 4.11 -6.95 -12.45
CA ALA A 167 2.97 -6.83 -13.32
C ALA A 167 2.80 -8.17 -14.03
N PHE A 168 1.72 -8.89 -13.70
CA PHE A 168 1.02 -9.74 -14.65
C PHE A 168 -0.46 -9.78 -14.25
N ALA A 169 -1.28 -9.01 -14.95
CA ALA A 169 -2.71 -9.25 -15.08
C ALA A 169 -2.95 -9.58 -16.56
N MET A 170 -3.14 -10.86 -16.88
CA MET A 170 -3.71 -11.29 -18.15
C MET A 170 -4.85 -12.25 -17.84
N PHE A 171 -6.06 -11.90 -18.29
CA PHE A 171 -6.90 -12.83 -19.04
C PHE A 171 -7.75 -12.05 -20.05
N LEU A 172 -7.61 -12.50 -21.29
CA LEU A 172 -8.42 -12.21 -22.46
C LEU A 172 -9.90 -12.54 -22.16
N TRP A 173 -10.79 -11.71 -22.68
CA TRP A 173 -12.01 -12.24 -23.30
C TRP A 173 -11.73 -12.41 -24.78
#